data_AF-H2XS97-F1
#
_entry.id   AF-H2XS97-F1
#
_cell.length_a   1.000
_cell.length_b   1.000
_cell.length_c   1.000
_cell.angle_alpha   90.00
_cell.angle_beta   90.00
_cell.angle_gamma   90.00
#
_symmetry.space_group_name_H-M   'P 1'
#
loop_
_entity.id
_entity.type
_entity.pdbx_description
1 polymer ?
#
loop_
_entity_poly.entity_id
_entity_poly.type
_entity_poly.pdbx_seq_one_letter_code
_entity_poly.pdbx_strand_id
1 'polypeptide(L)'
;MHRMEAKLRKGIKISPRVVPHNHLDCSPPQPSIGDISDIPPNDHLHNWISDYWQNLDQAVALRDMVLEGVSDSESLWSYIERRYHAGEGAMQHNEL
;
A
#
# COMPACT_ATOMS: atom_id res chain seq x y z
N MET A 1 -29.99 13.86 14.67
CA MET A 1 -29.53 13.86 13.26
C MET A 1 -28.51 14.97 13.07
N HIS A 2 -27.26 14.60 12.81
CA HIS A 2 -26.14 15.55 12.80
C HIS A 2 -26.15 16.41 11.53
N ARG A 3 -25.96 17.73 11.69
CA ARG A 3 -26.03 18.79 10.66
C ARG A 3 -25.18 18.55 9.41
N MET A 4 -24.19 17.65 9.47
CA MET A 4 -23.31 17.29 8.34
C MET A 4 -23.97 16.30 7.36
N GLU A 5 -24.76 15.35 7.86
CA GLU A 5 -25.42 14.32 7.04
C GLU A 5 -26.45 14.94 6.09
N ALA A 6 -27.13 16.00 6.54
CA ALA A 6 -28.09 16.75 5.73
C ALA A 6 -27.43 17.54 4.58
N LYS A 7 -26.15 17.91 4.69
CA LYS A 7 -25.41 18.65 3.65
C LYS A 7 -24.88 17.73 2.55
N LEU A 8 -24.42 16.54 2.93
CA LEU A 8 -23.98 15.50 1.99
C LEU A 8 -25.13 15.05 1.08
N ARG A 9 -26.34 14.84 1.64
CA ARG A 9 -27.54 14.46 0.88
C ARG A 9 -28.00 15.51 -0.16
N LYS A 10 -27.61 16.78 0.00
CA LYS A 10 -27.95 17.87 -0.92
C LYS A 10 -26.88 18.13 -1.99
N GLY A 11 -25.89 17.25 -2.13
CA GLY A 11 -24.82 17.40 -3.14
C GLY A 11 -23.88 18.57 -2.88
N ILE A 12 -23.88 19.14 -1.66
CA ILE A 12 -22.95 20.22 -1.30
C ILE A 12 -21.57 19.60 -1.15
N LYS A 13 -20.68 19.88 -2.10
CA LYS A 13 -19.27 19.45 -2.06
C LYS A 13 -18.61 20.04 -0.80
N ILE A 14 -18.32 19.21 0.18
CA ILE A 14 -17.59 19.64 1.37
C ILE A 14 -16.13 19.76 0.95
N SER A 15 -15.59 20.98 0.92
CA SER A 15 -14.17 21.18 0.68
C SER A 15 -13.38 20.62 1.89
N PRO A 16 -12.32 19.81 1.68
CA PRO A 16 -11.47 19.34 2.77
C PRO A 16 -10.96 20.53 3.58
N ARG A 17 -11.27 20.55 4.87
CA ARG A 17 -10.77 21.59 5.76
C ARG A 17 -9.35 21.23 6.18
N VAL A 18 -8.36 21.79 5.51
CA VAL A 18 -6.96 21.68 5.92
C VAL A 18 -6.74 22.65 7.09
N VAL A 19 -6.24 22.12 8.21
CA VAL A 19 -5.83 22.94 9.35
C VAL A 19 -4.53 23.67 8.96
N PRO A 20 -4.43 25.00 9.14
CA PRO A 20 -3.16 25.70 8.92
C PRO A 20 -2.07 25.08 9.80
N HIS A 21 -0.85 24.94 9.27
CA HIS A 21 0.30 24.28 9.93
C HIS A 21 0.84 25.04 11.16
N ASN A 22 0.04 25.88 11.79
CA ASN A 22 0.39 26.65 12.98
C ASN A 22 0.08 25.86 14.27
N HIS A 23 0.59 24.62 14.34
CA HIS A 23 0.59 23.84 15.57
C HIS A 23 1.79 24.29 16.42
N LEU A 24 1.69 25.42 17.12
CA LEU A 24 2.52 25.72 18.30
C LEU A 24 4.06 25.58 18.14
N ASP A 25 4.65 25.99 17.02
CA ASP A 25 6.09 25.79 16.72
C ASP A 25 6.56 24.31 16.71
N CYS A 26 5.64 23.34 16.57
CA CYS A 26 6.01 21.96 16.32
C CYS A 26 6.71 21.85 14.96
N SER A 27 7.91 21.26 14.96
CA SER A 27 8.60 20.86 13.73
C SER A 27 7.67 20.01 12.86
N PRO A 28 7.78 20.09 11.52
CA PRO A 28 7.05 19.20 10.63
C PRO A 28 7.27 17.75 11.09
N PRO A 29 6.22 16.90 11.11
CA PRO A 29 6.42 15.49 11.42
C PRO A 29 7.42 14.94 10.41
N GLN A 30 8.62 14.57 10.88
CA GLN A 30 9.55 13.84 10.05
C GLN A 30 9.00 12.43 9.90
N PRO A 31 9.02 11.84 8.69
CA PRO A 31 8.82 10.41 8.54
C PRO A 31 9.95 9.74 9.32
N SER A 32 9.68 9.25 10.53
CA SER A 32 10.63 8.39 11.22
C SER A 32 10.57 7.03 10.52
N ILE A 33 11.38 6.85 9.49
CA ILE A 33 12.02 5.54 9.36
C ILE A 33 12.84 5.43 10.65
N GLY A 34 12.38 4.59 11.57
CA GLY A 34 13.06 4.38 12.86
C GLY A 34 14.53 4.03 12.66
N ASP A 35 15.34 4.11 13.72
CA ASP A 35 16.74 3.74 13.60
C ASP A 35 16.83 2.24 13.26
N ILE A 36 17.77 1.85 12.39
CA ILE A 36 18.02 0.43 12.13
C ILE A 36 18.45 -0.29 13.41
N SER A 37 19.01 0.42 14.40
CA SER A 37 19.27 -0.11 15.73
C SER A 37 18.01 -0.43 16.54
N ASP A 38 16.86 0.16 16.19
CA ASP A 38 15.57 -0.10 16.85
C ASP A 38 14.91 -1.37 16.31
N ILE A 39 15.41 -1.91 15.18
CA ILE A 39 14.93 -3.16 14.63
C ILE A 39 15.58 -4.31 15.40
N PRO A 40 14.80 -5.18 16.09
CA PRO A 40 15.36 -6.32 16.77
C PRO A 40 16.19 -7.17 15.78
N PRO A 41 17.36 -7.69 16.18
CA PRO A 41 18.10 -8.65 15.37
C PRO A 41 17.32 -9.96 15.38
N ASN A 42 16.31 -10.03 14.52
CA ASN A 42 15.47 -11.20 14.32
C ASN A 42 15.62 -11.68 12.87
N ASP A 43 15.23 -12.93 12.65
CA ASP A 43 15.37 -13.60 11.36
C ASP A 43 14.54 -12.94 10.24
N HIS A 44 13.63 -12.00 10.57
CA HIS A 44 12.81 -11.28 9.59
C HIS A 44 13.59 -10.20 8.83
N LEU A 45 14.58 -9.55 9.45
CA LEU A 45 15.43 -8.60 8.71
C LEU A 45 16.40 -9.32 7.76
N HIS A 46 16.73 -10.59 7.99
CA HIS A 46 17.57 -11.32 7.03
C HIS A 46 16.83 -11.65 5.73
N ASN A 47 15.50 -11.74 5.77
CA ASN A 47 14.68 -12.19 4.65
C ASN A 47 13.82 -11.09 4.00
N TRP A 48 13.87 -9.84 4.52
CA TRP A 48 12.96 -8.78 4.07
C TRP A 48 13.03 -8.51 2.56
N ILE A 49 14.20 -8.68 1.93
CA ILE A 49 14.37 -8.50 0.48
C ILE A 49 13.56 -9.56 -0.28
N SER A 50 13.66 -10.82 0.13
CA SER A 50 12.88 -11.92 -0.47
C SER A 50 11.38 -11.70 -0.24
N ASP A 51 11.01 -11.35 0.98
CA ASP A 51 9.61 -11.07 1.35
C ASP A 51 9.05 -9.90 0.54
N TYR A 52 9.84 -8.84 0.33
CA TYR A 52 9.45 -7.68 -0.45
C TYR A 52 9.10 -8.06 -1.90
N TRP A 53 9.98 -8.80 -2.56
CA TRP A 53 9.75 -9.18 -3.97
C TRP A 53 8.59 -10.15 -4.11
N GLN A 54 8.46 -11.12 -3.20
CA GLN A 54 7.31 -12.03 -3.18
C GLN A 54 5.98 -11.30 -2.92
N ASN A 55 5.99 -10.30 -2.04
CA ASN A 55 4.80 -9.48 -1.75
C ASN A 55 4.46 -8.53 -2.90
N LEU A 56 5.47 -8.05 -3.65
CA LEU A 56 5.25 -7.19 -4.82
C LEU A 56 4.46 -7.92 -5.90
N ASP A 57 4.82 -9.17 -6.23
CA ASP A 57 4.12 -9.95 -7.24
C ASP A 57 2.64 -10.17 -6.89
N GLN A 58 2.35 -10.45 -5.61
CA GLN A 58 0.97 -10.55 -5.11
C GLN A 58 0.23 -9.21 -5.18
N ALA A 59 0.85 -8.10 -4.77
CA ALA A 59 0.23 -6.78 -4.78
C ALA A 59 -0.13 -6.32 -6.20
N VAL A 60 0.74 -6.60 -7.18
CA VAL A 60 0.48 -6.26 -8.57
C VAL A 60 -0.61 -7.15 -9.17
N ALA A 61 -0.61 -8.45 -8.88
CA ALA A 61 -1.69 -9.35 -9.31
C ALA A 61 -3.06 -8.92 -8.74
N LEU A 62 -3.11 -8.53 -7.46
CA LEU A 62 -4.33 -8.00 -6.84
C LEU A 62 -4.80 -6.70 -7.51
N ARG A 63 -3.88 -5.79 -7.86
CA ARG A 63 -4.20 -4.58 -8.61
C ARG A 63 -4.84 -4.93 -9.95
N ASP A 64 -4.27 -5.89 -10.68
CA ASP A 64 -4.78 -6.31 -11.99
C ASP A 64 -6.18 -6.95 -11.86
N MET A 65 -6.41 -7.79 -10.84
CA MET A 65 -7.75 -8.33 -10.50
C MET A 65 -8.77 -7.21 -10.24
N VAL A 66 -8.40 -6.18 -9.47
CA VAL A 66 -9.28 -5.03 -9.19
C VAL A 66 -9.63 -4.27 -10.46
N LEU A 67 -8.65 -4.06 -11.35
CA LEU A 67 -8.87 -3.37 -12.63
C LEU A 67 -9.76 -4.17 -13.59
N GLU A 68 -9.68 -5.49 -13.54
CA GLU A 68 -10.50 -6.41 -14.35
C GLU A 68 -11.85 -6.74 -13.69
N GLY A 69 -12.12 -6.22 -12.49
CA GLY A 69 -13.39 -6.44 -11.78
C GLY A 69 -13.54 -7.86 -11.19
N VAL A 70 -12.43 -8.58 -10.99
CA VAL A 70 -12.42 -9.92 -10.40
C VAL A 70 -12.51 -9.84 -8.89
N SER A 71 -13.56 -10.44 -8.32
CA SER A 71 -13.80 -10.50 -6.87
C SER A 71 -13.48 -11.85 -6.23
N ASP A 72 -13.25 -12.88 -7.05
CA ASP A 72 -12.90 -14.21 -6.56
C ASP A 72 -11.42 -14.26 -6.16
N SER A 73 -11.15 -14.55 -4.88
CA SER A 73 -9.80 -14.64 -4.34
C SER A 73 -9.04 -15.87 -4.81
N GLU A 74 -9.72 -16.95 -5.21
CA GLU A 74 -9.06 -18.17 -5.71
C GLU A 74 -8.34 -17.91 -7.03
N SER A 75 -8.79 -16.90 -7.78
CA SER A 75 -8.16 -16.46 -9.03
C SER A 75 -6.77 -15.83 -8.86
N LEU A 76 -6.37 -15.41 -7.64
CA LEU A 76 -5.10 -14.71 -7.40
C LEU A 76 -3.89 -15.45 -7.97
N TRP A 77 -3.83 -16.77 -7.76
CA TRP A 77 -2.67 -17.56 -8.22
C TRP A 77 -2.53 -17.55 -9.74
N SER A 78 -3.64 -17.61 -10.48
CA SER A 78 -3.63 -17.54 -11.93
C SER A 78 -3.15 -16.19 -12.47
N TYR A 79 -3.41 -15.09 -11.75
CA TYR A 79 -2.87 -13.77 -12.11
C TYR A 79 -1.36 -13.71 -11.87
N ILE A 80 -0.88 -14.27 -10.76
CA ILE A 80 0.55 -14.36 -10.46
C ILE A 80 1.28 -15.20 -11.52
N GLU A 81 0.77 -16.41 -11.84
CA GLU A 81 1.34 -17.26 -12.90
C GLU A 81 1.36 -16.57 -14.26
N ARG A 82 0.27 -15.88 -14.63
CA ARG A 82 0.18 -15.13 -15.89
C ARG A 82 1.31 -14.10 -16.00
N ARG A 83 1.58 -13.36 -14.92
CA ARG A 83 2.66 -12.36 -14.86
C ARG A 83 4.04 -12.99 -14.96
N TYR A 84 4.27 -14.13 -14.29
CA TYR A 84 5.53 -14.88 -14.44
C TYR A 84 5.77 -15.36 -15.86
N HIS A 85 4.75 -15.92 -16.51
CA HIS A 85 4.85 -16.38 -17.90
C HIS A 85 5.05 -15.23 -18.90
N ALA A 86 4.60 -14.03 -18.56
CA ALA A 86 4.82 -12.81 -19.35
C ALA A 86 6.21 -12.17 -19.12
N GLY A 87 7.02 -12.69 -18.19
CA GLY A 87 8.31 -12.09 -17.81
C GLY A 87 8.17 -10.82 -16.98
N GLU A 88 7.02 -10.63 -16.32
CA GLU A 88 6.70 -9.46 -15.49
C GLU A 88 6.77 -9.77 -13.98
N GLY A 89 7.25 -10.96 -13.62
CA GLY A 89 7.38 -11.41 -12.25
C GLY A 89 8.66 -10.91 -11.60
N ALA A 90 8.54 -10.27 -10.45
CA ALA A 90 9.65 -9.71 -9.69
C ALA A 90 10.66 -10.77 -9.24
N MET A 91 10.22 -12.02 -8.97
CA MET A 91 11.15 -13.13 -8.62
C MET A 91 12.17 -13.50 -9.72
N GLN A 92 12.05 -13.00 -10.97
CA GLN A 92 13.07 -13.23 -11.99
C GLN A 92 14.27 -12.27 -11.88
N HIS A 93 14.18 -11.21 -11.04
CA HIS A 93 15.21 -10.19 -10.91
C HIS A 93 16.07 -10.40 -9.64
N ASN A 94 16.81 -11.50 -9.58
CA ASN A 94 17.80 -11.79 -8.53
C ASN A 94 19.23 -11.36 -8.91
N GLU A 95 19.39 -10.24 -9.60
CA GLU A 95 20.71 -9.64 -9.84
C GLU A 95 20.91 -8.40 -8.95
N LEU A 96 21.38 -8.65 -7.73
CA LEU A 96 22.16 -7.70 -6.93
C LEU A 96 23.32 -8.45 -6.25
#